data_AF-A0A522UCV3-F1
#
_entry.id   AF-A0A522UCV3-F1
#
_cell.length_a   1.000
_cell.length_b   1.000
_cell.length_c   1.000
_cell.angle_alpha   90.00
_cell.angle_beta   90.00
_cell.angle_gamma   90.00
#
_symmetry.space_group_name_H-M   'P 1'
#
loop_
_entity.id
_entity.type
_entity.pdbx_description
1 polymer ?
#
loop_
_entity_poly.entity_id
_entity_poly.type
_entity_poly.pdbx_seq_one_letter_code
_entity_poly.pdbx_strand_id
1 'polypeptide(L)' 'MTALAEKIYNEVLDLPTDERLSLLDKLLHVITIPAPADIETAWLKESHKRLADIRSGKTQTVSGEAVFQEINERFQK' A
#
# COMPACT_ATOMS: atom_id res chain seq x y z
N MET A 1 2.44 -7.37 21.55
CA MET A 1 3.27 -6.17 21.23
C MET A 1 4.21 -5.93 22.40
N THR A 2 5.23 -5.07 22.30
CA THR A 2 5.96 -4.64 23.49
C THR A 2 5.10 -3.67 24.30
N ALA A 3 5.35 -3.53 25.61
CA ALA A 3 4.64 -2.56 26.45
C ALA A 3 4.74 -1.13 25.90
N LEU A 4 5.88 -0.79 25.28
CA LEU A 4 6.08 0.48 24.60
C LEU A 4 5.17 0.63 23.37
N ALA A 5 5.07 -0.40 22.53
CA ALA A 5 4.22 -0.35 21.34
C ALA A 5 2.72 -0.25 21.69
N GLU A 6 2.28 -0.91 22.77
CA GLU A 6 0.89 -0.79 23.26
C GLU A 6 0.60 0.60 23.79
N LYS A 7 1.53 1.20 24.54
CA LYS A 7 1.41 2.59 25.01
C LYS A 7 1.28 3.57 23.83
N ILE A 8 2.17 3.46 22.84
CA ILE A 8 2.14 4.33 21.64
C ILE A 8 0.81 4.16 20.89
N TYR A 9 0.34 2.92 20.70
CA TYR A 9 -0.94 2.67 20.04
C TYR A 9 -2.09 3.42 20.72
N ASN A 10 -2.18 3.32 22.05
CA ASN A 10 -3.24 3.98 22.81
C ASN A 10 -3.14 5.50 22.74
N GLU A 11 -1.94 6.08 22.87
CA GLU A 11 -1.73 7.54 22.76
C GLU A 11 -2.08 8.07 21.37
N VAL A 12 -1.83 7.28 20.31
CA VAL A 12 -2.19 7.67 18.93
C VAL A 12 -3.70 7.69 18.73
N LEU A 13 -4.49 6.90 19.47
CA LEU A 13 -5.96 6.94 19.35
C LEU A 13 -6.57 8.26 19.81
N ASP A 14 -5.91 8.96 20.74
CA ASP A 14 -6.36 10.24 21.27
C ASP A 14 -6.08 11.42 20.32
N LEU A 15 -5.25 11.21 19.29
CA LEU A 15 -4.90 12.24 18.32
C LEU A 15 -6.06 12.51 17.34
N PRO A 16 -6.22 13.78 16.90
CA PRO A 16 -7.03 14.13 15.74
C PRO A 16 -6.66 13.31 14.49
N THR A 17 -7.62 13.08 13.61
CA THR A 17 -7.43 12.22 12.42
C THR A 17 -6.28 12.68 11.52
N ASP A 18 -6.12 13.98 11.32
CA ASP A 18 -5.03 14.57 10.54
C ASP A 18 -3.66 14.33 11.16
N GLU A 19 -3.54 14.46 12.49
CA GLU A 19 -2.30 14.15 13.21
C GLU A 19 -1.96 12.66 13.15
N ARG A 20 -2.96 11.78 13.28
CA ARG A 20 -2.77 10.33 13.11
C ARG A 20 -2.24 9.99 11.73
N LEU A 21 -2.80 10.59 10.68
CA LEU A 21 -2.35 10.39 9.30
C LEU A 21 -0.93 10.90 9.08
N SER A 22 -0.58 12.07 9.62
CA SER A 22 0.78 12.61 9.53
C SER A 22 1.82 11.74 10.25
N LEU A 23 1.46 11.20 11.42
CA LEU A 23 2.33 10.29 12.17
C LEU A 23 2.52 8.97 11.41
N LEU A 24 1.44 8.41 10.86
CA LEU A 24 1.50 7.21 10.05
C LEU A 24 2.42 7.38 8.84
N ASP A 25 2.30 8.50 8.12
CA ASP A 25 3.17 8.84 6.97
C ASP A 25 4.65 8.86 7.36
N LYS A 26 4.98 9.54 8.47
CA LYS A 26 6.36 9.56 9.00
C LYS A 26 6.88 8.17 9.35
N LEU A 27 6.07 7.36 10.03
CA LEU A 27 6.44 5.99 10.42
C LEU A 27 6.62 5.09 9.19
N LEU A 28 5.75 5.21 8.20
CA LEU A 28 5.85 4.51 6.91
C LEU A 28 7.13 4.89 6.17
N HIS A 29 7.49 6.18 6.17
CA HIS A 29 8.73 6.65 5.55
C HIS A 29 9.99 6.07 6.21
N VAL A 30 9.97 5.85 7.53
CA VAL A 30 11.11 5.25 8.26
C VAL A 30 11.31 3.78 7.90
N ILE A 31 10.23 3.02 7.71
CA ILE A 31 10.32 1.59 7.38
C ILE A 31 10.45 1.32 5.88
N THR A 32 10.17 2.31 5.05
CA THR A 32 10.34 2.23 3.60
C THR A 32 11.79 2.58 3.28
N ILE A 33 12.58 1.60 2.86
CA ILE A 33 13.89 1.88 2.25
C ILE A 33 13.60 2.64 0.94
N PRO A 34 14.06 3.89 0.78
CA PRO A 34 13.88 4.60 -0.48
C PRO A 34 14.53 3.77 -1.57
N ALA A 35 13.74 3.43 -2.59
CA ALA A 35 14.27 2.69 -3.71
C ALA A 35 15.34 3.57 -4.39
N PRO A 36 16.45 2.99 -4.87
CA PRO A 36 17.35 3.68 -5.76
C PRO A 36 16.58 4.44 -6.85
N ALA A 37 17.01 5.66 -7.17
CA ALA A 37 16.26 6.56 -8.05
C ALA A 37 15.96 5.96 -9.44
N ASP A 38 16.82 5.06 -9.92
CA ASP A 38 16.62 4.28 -11.13
C ASP A 38 15.45 3.28 -11.01
N ILE A 39 15.29 2.64 -9.85
CA ILE A 39 14.15 1.76 -9.54
C ILE A 39 12.85 2.58 -9.47
N GLU A 40 12.85 3.73 -8.79
CA GLU A 40 11.67 4.61 -8.76
C GLU A 40 11.26 5.05 -10.17
N THR A 41 12.24 5.44 -10.99
CA THR A 41 12.02 5.84 -12.39
C THR A 41 11.46 4.68 -13.21
N ALA A 42 12.00 3.47 -13.04
CA ALA A 42 11.52 2.27 -13.73
C ALA A 42 10.08 1.93 -13.32
N TRP A 43 9.74 2.05 -12.04
CA TRP A 43 8.39 1.83 -11.52
C TRP A 43 7.38 2.84 -12.07
N LEU A 44 7.73 4.12 -12.10
CA LEU A 44 6.87 5.16 -12.67
C LEU A 44 6.62 4.90 -14.17
N LYS A 45 7.67 4.56 -14.92
CA LYS A 45 7.57 4.25 -16.35
C LYS A 45 6.66 3.05 -16.60
N GLU A 46 6.86 1.96 -15.86
CA GLU A 46 6.05 0.75 -16.01
C GLU A 46 4.60 0.97 -15.60
N SER A 47 4.35 1.74 -14.53
CA SER A 47 3.00 2.07 -14.06
C SER A 47 2.22 2.85 -15.11
N HIS A 48 2.81 3.89 -15.70
CA HIS A 48 2.19 4.66 -16.78
C HIS A 48 1.93 3.81 -18.03
N LYS A 49 2.90 2.97 -18.40
CA LYS A 49 2.75 2.04 -19.53
C LYS A 49 1.58 1.09 -19.30
N ARG A 50 1.48 0.45 -18.13
CA ARG A 50 0.37 -0.46 -17.80
C ARG A 50 -0.98 0.23 -17.83
N LEU A 51 -1.07 1.45 -17.30
CA LEU A 51 -2.30 2.24 -17.36
C LEU A 51 -2.72 2.54 -18.80
N ALA A 52 -1.77 2.88 -19.68
CA ALA A 52 -2.03 3.13 -21.09
C ALA A 52 -2.47 1.84 -21.83
N ASP A 53 -1.80 0.72 -21.57
CA ASP A 53 -2.14 -0.58 -22.14
C ASP A 53 -3.55 -1.04 -21.70
N ILE A 54 -3.94 -0.80 -20.45
CA ILE A 54 -5.31 -1.03 -19.95
C ILE A 54 -6.31 -0.11 -20.65
N ARG A 55 -6.06 1.20 -20.68
CA ARG A 55 -6.98 2.18 -21.29
C ARG A 55 -7.19 1.99 -22.79
N SER A 56 -6.17 1.49 -23.47
CA SER A 56 -6.25 1.16 -24.91
C SER A 56 -6.85 -0.22 -25.20
N GLY A 57 -7.13 -1.03 -24.17
CA GLY A 57 -7.63 -2.40 -24.34
C GLY A 57 -6.57 -3.38 -24.89
N LYS A 58 -5.29 -2.96 -24.92
CA LYS A 58 -4.17 -3.79 -25.41
C LYS A 58 -3.87 -4.96 -24.47
N THR A 59 -4.19 -4.82 -23.19
CA THR A 59 -4.01 -5.87 -22.17
C THR A 59 -5.35 -6.30 -21.61
N GLN A 60 -5.57 -7.62 -21.57
CA GLN A 60 -6.72 -8.21 -20.89
C GLN A 60 -6.57 -8.04 -19.37
N THR A 61 -7.58 -7.43 -18.74
CA THR A 61 -7.65 -7.31 -17.28
C THR A 61 -8.42 -8.49 -16.68
N VAL A 62 -8.15 -8.74 -15.40
CA VAL A 62 -8.96 -9.63 -14.57
C VAL A 62 -9.79 -8.78 -13.60
N SER A 63 -11.00 -9.25 -13.25
CA SER A 63 -11.83 -8.57 -12.25
C SER A 63 -11.13 -8.63 -10.89
N GLY A 64 -11.06 -7.48 -10.21
CA GLY A 64 -10.51 -7.41 -8.87
C GLY A 64 -11.33 -8.22 -7.87
N GLU A 65 -12.65 -8.19 -8.01
CA GLU A 65 -13.60 -8.94 -7.19
C GLU A 65 -13.35 -10.45 -7.32
N ALA A 66 -13.16 -10.95 -8.55
CA ALA A 66 -12.86 -12.36 -8.79
C ALA A 66 -11.54 -12.80 -8.13
N VAL A 67 -10.49 -11.95 -8.22
CA VAL A 67 -9.20 -12.22 -7.57
C VAL A 67 -9.35 -12.31 -6.04
N PHE A 68 -10.07 -11.36 -5.42
CA PHE A 68 -10.28 -11.40 -3.97
C PHE A 68 -11.16 -12.58 -3.53
N GLN A 69 -12.14 -12.96 -4.34
CA GLN A 69 -12.94 -14.15 -4.10
C GLN A 69 -12.05 -15.41 -4.09
N GLU A 70 -11.19 -15.60 -5.09
CA GLU A 70 -10.27 -16.74 -5.16
C GLU A 70 -9.31 -16.78 -3.96
N ILE A 71 -8.77 -15.63 -3.55
CA ILE A 71 -7.91 -15.53 -2.36
C ILE A 71 -8.68 -15.96 -1.10
N ASN A 72 -9.90 -15.47 -0.93
CA ASN A 72 -10.72 -15.84 0.22
C ASN A 72 -11.00 -17.35 0.22
N GLU A 73 -11.45 -17.92 -0.90
CA GLU A 73 -11.69 -19.37 -1.01
C GLU A 73 -10.44 -20.21 -0.69
N ARG A 74 -9.26 -19.73 -1.07
CA ARG A 74 -7.99 -20.42 -0.84
C ARG A 74 -7.50 -20.36 0.61
N PHE A 75 -7.79 -19.28 1.34
CA PHE A 75 -7.21 -19.01 2.66
C PHE A 75 -8.22 -18.93 3.81
N GLN A 76 -9.52 -19.07 3.54
CA GLN A 76 -10.53 -19.26 4.58
C GLN A 76 -10.41 -20.67 5.18
N LYS A 77 -10.11 -20.73 6.49
CA LYS A 77 -10.47 -21.82 7.38
C LYS A 77 -11.66 -21.39 8.23
#